data_AF-A0A2K8JLK1-F1
#
_entry.id   AF-A0A2K8JLK1-F1
#
_cell.length_a   1.000
_cell.length_b   1.000
_cell.length_c   1.000
_cell.angle_alpha   90.00
_cell.angle_beta   90.00
_cell.angle_gamma   90.00
#
_symmetry.space_group_name_H-M   'P 1'
#
loop_
_entity.id
_entity.type
_entity.pdbx_description
1 polymer ?
#
loop_
_entity_poly.entity_id
_entity_poly.type
_entity_poly.pdbx_seq_one_letter_code
_entity_poly.pdbx_strand_id
1 'polypeptide(L)'
;MKQNSFFTSAITIFVITWLCVFEFVECQQRPNQSQAPQGTPPRPCDSIICTTEYNPLCASRGSETRTFSNRCLLNRENQCGGSNGQWVATRLGLCSPVLRPN
;
A
#
# COMPACT_ATOMS: atom_id res chain seq x y z
N MET A 1 -24.40 50.18 42.68
CA MET A 1 -24.49 51.34 41.76
C MET A 1 -23.42 51.14 40.67
N LYS A 2 -23.89 50.93 39.43
CA LYS A 2 -23.22 51.00 38.12
C LYS A 2 -21.70 50.70 38.01
N GLN A 3 -21.34 49.41 38.04
CA GLN A 3 -20.16 48.83 37.35
C GLN A 3 -20.57 47.72 36.36
N ASN A 4 -21.88 47.58 36.09
CA ASN A 4 -22.46 46.41 35.43
C ASN A 4 -22.94 46.66 34.01
N SER A 5 -22.55 47.75 33.35
CA SER A 5 -22.98 48.02 31.95
C SER A 5 -21.98 47.55 30.89
N PHE A 6 -20.73 47.25 31.27
CA PHE A 6 -19.71 46.71 30.37
C PHE A 6 -19.69 45.18 30.36
N PHE A 7 -19.95 44.54 31.50
CA PHE A 7 -19.94 43.08 31.63
C PHE A 7 -21.11 42.39 30.93
N THR A 8 -22.26 43.06 30.81
CA THR A 8 -23.43 42.52 30.11
C THR A 8 -23.17 42.32 28.62
N SER A 9 -22.34 43.16 28.00
CA SER A 9 -22.02 43.05 26.57
C SER A 9 -21.07 41.88 26.27
N ALA A 10 -20.11 41.61 27.15
CA ALA A 10 -19.17 40.50 26.98
C ALA A 10 -19.87 39.15 27.22
N ILE A 11 -20.74 39.08 28.23
CA ILE A 11 -21.51 37.88 28.55
C ILE A 11 -22.54 37.60 27.45
N THR A 12 -23.24 38.61 26.91
CA THR A 12 -24.18 38.39 25.80
C THR A 12 -23.46 37.95 24.52
N ILE A 13 -22.31 38.53 24.19
CA ILE A 13 -21.50 38.06 23.05
C ILE A 13 -21.09 36.61 23.25
N PHE A 14 -20.59 36.24 24.44
CA PHE A 14 -20.22 34.85 24.75
C PHE A 14 -21.40 33.89 24.68
N VAL A 15 -22.57 34.28 25.16
CA VAL A 15 -23.77 33.44 25.09
C VAL A 15 -24.29 33.33 23.66
N ILE A 16 -24.24 34.40 22.87
CA ILE A 16 -24.65 34.38 21.46
C ILE A 16 -23.65 33.57 20.62
N THR A 17 -22.34 33.73 20.84
CA THR A 17 -21.35 32.89 20.16
C THR A 17 -21.45 31.45 20.60
N TRP A 18 -21.67 31.17 21.89
CA TRP A 18 -21.86 29.80 22.36
C TRP A 18 -23.14 29.18 21.80
N LEU A 19 -24.27 29.90 21.79
CA LEU A 19 -25.51 29.44 21.13
C LEU A 19 -25.34 29.27 19.61
N CYS A 20 -24.67 30.21 18.92
CA CYS A 20 -24.40 30.09 17.49
C CYS A 20 -23.41 28.98 17.15
N VAL A 21 -22.42 28.71 18.00
CA VAL A 21 -21.45 27.62 17.83
C VAL A 21 -22.05 26.27 18.22
N PHE A 22 -22.97 26.24 19.18
CA PHE A 22 -23.67 25.03 19.60
C PHE A 22 -24.74 24.59 18.60
N GLU A 23 -25.13 25.46 17.66
CA GLU A 23 -26.20 25.22 16.69
C GLU A 23 -25.78 25.33 15.22
N PHE A 24 -24.54 24.91 14.90
CA PHE A 24 -24.14 24.61 13.53
C PHE A 24 -23.58 23.18 13.41
N VAL A 25 -24.47 22.28 12.98
CA VAL A 25 -24.33 21.44 11.77
C VAL A 25 -23.00 20.66 11.72
N GLU A 26 -22.97 19.39 12.10
CA GLU A 26 -23.32 18.32 11.16
C GLU A 26 -23.78 17.02 11.87
N CYS A 27 -25.03 16.63 11.62
CA CYS A 27 -25.38 15.21 11.58
C CYS A 27 -24.99 14.66 10.20
N GLN A 28 -23.68 14.62 9.90
CA GLN A 28 -23.19 13.74 8.84
C GLN A 28 -23.19 12.33 9.43
N GLN A 29 -24.38 11.74 9.39
CA GLN A 29 -24.55 10.31 9.35
C GLN A 29 -23.51 9.78 8.36
N ARG A 30 -22.45 9.15 8.87
CA ARG A 30 -21.58 8.35 8.02
C ARG A 30 -22.52 7.36 7.34
N PRO A 31 -22.73 7.40 6.01
CA PRO A 31 -23.54 6.38 5.37
C PRO A 31 -22.93 5.06 5.79
N ASN A 32 -23.79 4.19 6.31
CA ASN A 32 -23.50 2.84 6.74
C ASN A 32 -22.44 2.23 5.82
N GLN A 33 -21.16 2.35 6.20
CA GLN A 33 -20.13 1.53 5.62
C GLN A 33 -20.39 0.17 6.24
N SER A 34 -21.23 -0.59 5.56
CA SER A 34 -21.15 -2.04 5.57
C SER A 34 -19.72 -2.34 5.12
N GLN A 35 -18.78 -2.27 6.06
CA GLN A 35 -17.42 -2.69 5.87
C GLN A 35 -17.56 -4.17 5.53
N ALA A 36 -17.42 -4.48 4.23
CA ALA A 36 -16.97 -5.80 3.85
C ALA A 36 -15.81 -6.17 4.78
N PRO A 37 -15.75 -7.42 5.28
CA PRO A 37 -14.66 -7.83 6.16
C PRO A 37 -13.36 -7.33 5.54
N GLN A 38 -12.55 -6.61 6.32
CA GLN A 38 -11.31 -6.00 5.86
C GLN A 38 -10.38 -7.11 5.36
N GLY A 39 -10.58 -7.52 4.11
CA GLY A 39 -9.70 -8.35 3.36
C GLY A 39 -8.41 -7.56 3.24
N THR A 40 -7.31 -8.19 3.62
CA THR A 40 -5.97 -7.68 3.34
C THR A 40 -5.95 -7.20 1.88
N PRO A 41 -5.36 -6.02 1.58
CA PRO A 41 -5.27 -5.58 0.18
C PRO A 41 -4.67 -6.72 -0.64
N PRO A 42 -5.26 -7.05 -1.81
CA PRO A 42 -4.80 -8.17 -2.61
C PRO A 42 -3.30 -8.03 -2.82
N ARG A 43 -2.55 -9.10 -2.55
CA ARG A 43 -1.11 -9.05 -2.77
C ARG A 43 -0.92 -8.85 -4.27
N PRO A 44 0.06 -8.04 -4.71
CA PRO A 44 0.33 -7.83 -6.14
C PRO A 44 0.49 -9.13 -6.94
N CYS A 45 0.80 -10.23 -6.26
CA CYS A 45 0.86 -11.60 -6.75
C CYS A 45 -0.42 -12.20 -7.28
N ASP A 46 -1.56 -11.84 -6.68
CA ASP A 46 -2.79 -12.64 -6.78
C ASP A 46 -3.39 -12.52 -8.20
N SER A 47 -2.96 -11.53 -8.96
CA SER A 47 -3.37 -11.28 -10.35
C SER A 47 -2.37 -11.79 -11.40
N ILE A 48 -1.19 -12.30 -11.00
CA ILE A 48 -0.14 -12.70 -11.96
C ILE A 48 -0.32 -14.16 -12.38
N ILE A 49 -0.92 -14.33 -13.54
CA ILE A 49 -1.07 -15.64 -14.19
C ILE A 49 0.07 -15.82 -15.20
N CYS A 50 0.84 -16.89 -15.05
CA CYS A 50 1.92 -17.25 -15.98
C CYS A 50 1.57 -18.51 -16.75
N THR A 51 1.99 -18.56 -18.01
CA THR A 51 1.95 -19.77 -18.83
C THR A 51 2.91 -20.83 -18.28
N THR A 52 2.65 -22.09 -18.61
CA THR A 52 3.53 -23.23 -18.30
C THR A 52 4.64 -23.43 -19.35
N GLU A 53 4.85 -22.45 -20.22
CA GLU A 53 5.90 -22.47 -21.23
C GLU A 53 7.29 -22.54 -20.58
N TYR A 54 8.15 -23.38 -21.15
CA TYR A 54 9.51 -23.58 -20.68
C TYR A 54 10.52 -22.84 -21.56
N ASN A 55 10.84 -21.61 -21.17
CA ASN A 55 11.85 -20.75 -21.77
C ASN A 55 12.83 -20.29 -20.68
N PRO A 56 13.76 -21.17 -20.26
CA PRO A 56 14.56 -20.93 -19.07
C PRO A 56 15.43 -19.68 -19.21
N LEU A 57 15.63 -18.97 -18.12
CA LEU A 57 16.57 -17.85 -18.03
C LEU A 57 17.28 -17.84 -16.68
N CYS A 58 18.54 -17.42 -16.71
CA CYS A 58 19.35 -17.19 -15.54
C CYS A 58 19.13 -15.75 -15.07
N ALA A 59 18.83 -15.59 -13.78
CA ALA A 59 18.72 -14.30 -13.15
C ALA A 59 19.60 -14.22 -11.91
N SER A 60 20.11 -13.03 -11.65
CA SER A 60 20.98 -12.73 -10.50
C SER A 60 20.32 -11.74 -9.56
N ARG A 61 20.52 -11.94 -8.26
CA ARG A 61 20.12 -11.05 -7.18
C ARG A 61 21.28 -10.93 -6.19
N GLY A 62 22.03 -9.84 -6.25
CA GLY A 62 23.24 -9.68 -5.45
C GLY A 62 24.28 -10.76 -5.80
N SER A 63 24.64 -11.59 -4.83
CA SER A 63 25.57 -12.74 -5.00
C SER A 63 24.87 -14.05 -5.40
N GLU A 64 23.53 -14.08 -5.43
CA GLU A 64 22.77 -15.28 -5.75
C GLU A 64 22.40 -15.31 -7.24
N THR A 65 22.44 -16.50 -7.82
CA THR A 65 21.95 -16.75 -9.19
C THR A 65 20.96 -17.90 -9.18
N ARG A 66 19.83 -17.74 -9.86
CA ARG A 66 18.79 -18.76 -9.97
C ARG A 66 18.27 -18.85 -11.40
N THR A 67 17.94 -20.08 -11.79
CA THR A 67 17.24 -20.32 -13.05
C THR A 67 15.73 -20.22 -12.84
N PHE A 68 15.06 -19.45 -13.69
CA PHE A 68 13.61 -19.37 -13.77
C PHE A 68 13.12 -20.09 -15.02
N SER A 69 12.01 -20.83 -14.95
CA SER A 69 11.49 -21.61 -16.08
C SER A 69 10.97 -20.75 -17.23
N ASN A 70 10.55 -19.50 -16.94
CA ASN A 70 10.24 -18.49 -17.94
C ASN A 70 10.28 -17.08 -17.34
N ARG A 71 10.25 -16.06 -18.20
CA ARG A 71 10.33 -14.65 -17.81
C ARG A 71 9.14 -14.20 -16.96
N CYS A 72 7.96 -14.77 -17.19
CA CYS A 72 6.78 -14.44 -16.39
C CYS A 72 6.97 -14.85 -14.93
N LEU A 73 7.48 -16.06 -14.68
CA LEU A 73 7.73 -16.56 -13.33
C LEU A 73 8.77 -15.72 -12.58
N LEU A 74 9.80 -15.21 -13.27
CA LEU A 74 10.74 -14.24 -12.70
C LEU A 74 10.03 -12.96 -12.28
N ASN A 75 9.22 -12.38 -13.17
CA ASN A 75 8.48 -11.15 -12.88
C ASN A 75 7.48 -11.34 -11.73
N ARG A 76 6.86 -12.53 -11.65
CA ARG A 76 5.97 -12.91 -10.56
C ARG A 76 6.72 -12.92 -9.23
N GLU A 77 7.89 -13.56 -9.19
CA GLU A 77 8.75 -13.57 -8.01
C GLU A 77 9.14 -12.15 -7.59
N ASN A 78 9.46 -11.27 -8.54
CA ASN A 78 9.81 -9.88 -8.24
C ASN A 78 8.65 -9.08 -7.63
N GLN A 79 7.44 -9.29 -8.14
CA GLN A 79 6.23 -8.64 -7.62
C GLN A 79 5.78 -9.25 -6.29
N CYS A 80 6.09 -10.52 -6.05
CA CYS A 80 5.68 -11.25 -4.85
C CYS A 80 6.65 -11.22 -3.68
N GLY A 81 7.94 -11.17 -3.98
CA GLY A 81 9.00 -11.30 -2.99
C GLY A 81 9.11 -10.09 -2.07
N GLY A 82 8.42 -8.98 -2.37
CA GLY A 82 8.62 -7.71 -1.66
C GLY A 82 10.10 -7.30 -1.74
N SER A 83 10.76 -7.20 -0.58
CA SER A 83 12.22 -6.95 -0.50
C SER A 83 13.08 -8.07 -1.08
N ASN A 84 12.54 -9.28 -1.28
CA ASN A 84 13.25 -10.40 -1.90
C ASN A 84 13.19 -10.38 -3.44
N GLY A 85 12.39 -9.48 -4.03
CA GLY A 85 11.97 -9.48 -5.43
C GLY A 85 12.84 -8.70 -6.41
N GLN A 86 14.17 -8.82 -6.31
CA GLN A 86 15.10 -8.06 -7.15
C GLN A 86 15.93 -8.96 -8.08
N TRP A 87 15.28 -9.93 -8.73
CA TRP A 87 15.91 -10.78 -9.72
C TRP A 87 16.09 -10.03 -11.04
N VAL A 88 17.31 -9.93 -11.52
CA VAL A 88 17.65 -9.33 -12.81
C VAL A 88 18.04 -10.44 -13.77
N ALA A 89 17.36 -10.54 -14.90
CA ALA A 89 17.71 -11.50 -15.95
C ALA A 89 19.13 -11.23 -16.48
N THR A 90 20.04 -12.16 -16.27
CA THR A 90 21.45 -12.06 -16.70
C THR A 90 21.65 -12.68 -18.08
N ARG A 91 21.09 -13.87 -18.32
CA ARG A 91 21.27 -14.64 -19.56
C ARG A 91 20.03 -15.49 -19.85
N LEU A 92 19.70 -15.65 -21.13
CA LEU A 92 18.76 -16.69 -21.58
C LEU A 92 19.39 -18.09 -21.39
N GLY A 93 18.57 -19.06 -21.00
CA GLY A 93 19.01 -20.42 -20.67
C GLY A 93 19.22 -20.65 -19.17
N LEU A 94 19.66 -21.86 -18.82
CA LEU A 94 19.98 -22.23 -17.44
C LEU A 94 21.16 -21.40 -16.92
N CYS A 95 21.20 -21.15 -15.62
CA CYS A 95 22.45 -20.70 -14.99
C CYS A 95 23.48 -21.82 -15.15
N SER A 96 24.53 -21.56 -15.94
CA SER A 96 25.65 -22.49 -16.01
C SER A 96 26.27 -22.59 -14.61
N PRO A 97 26.43 -23.79 -14.02
CA PRO A 97 27.39 -23.92 -12.94
C PRO A 97 28.73 -23.43 -13.46
N VAL A 98 29.53 -22.78 -12.61
CA VAL A 98 30.91 -22.44 -12.96
C VAL A 98 31.66 -23.76 -13.12
N LEU A 99 31.54 -24.39 -14.28
CA LEU A 99 32.46 -25.42 -14.74
C LEU A 99 33.76 -24.68 -14.96
N ARG A 100 34.59 -24.59 -13.92
CA ARG A 100 36.02 -24.35 -14.09
C ARG A 100 36.60 -25.67 -14.59
N PRO A 101 36.92 -25.84 -15.89
CA PRO A 101 37.93 -26.82 -16.23
C PRO A 101 39.21 -26.41 -15.49
N ASN A 102 39.77 -27.38 -14.77
CA ASN A 102 41.01 -27.29 -13.98
C ASN A 102 42.16 -26.70 -14.80
#